data_AF-A0A930GZ93-F1
#
_entry.id   AF-A0A930GZ93-F1
#
_cell.length_a   1.000
_cell.length_b   1.000
_cell.length_c   1.000
_cell.angle_alpha   90.00
_cell.angle_beta   90.00
_cell.angle_gamma   90.00
#
_symmetry.space_group_name_H-M   'P 1'
#
loop_
_entity.id
_entity.type
_entity.pdbx_description
1 polymer ?
#
loop_
_entity_poly.entity_id
_entity_poly.type
_entity_poly.pdbx_seq_one_letter_code
_entity_poly.pdbx_strand_id
1 'polypeptide(L)'
;LYVEELKKMGADITVEDRVATILGKEKLQGATLHALDLRAGAALVLAGLAAEGITVLEDIGYIRRGYEFFEKKLMNLGAKIILAKTEEEVEAFRREA
;
A
#
# COMPACT_ATOMS: atom_id res chain seq x y z
N LEU A 1 9.27 11.23 0.05
CA LEU A 1 7.83 11.33 0.40
C LEU A 1 7.21 9.95 0.66
N TYR A 2 7.20 9.01 -0.28
CA TYR A 2 6.63 7.66 -0.04
C TYR A 2 7.47 6.74 0.88
N VAL A 3 8.75 7.04 1.05
CA VAL A 3 9.62 6.37 2.03
C VAL A 3 9.05 6.47 3.44
N GLU A 4 8.42 7.59 3.79
CA GLU A 4 7.82 7.76 5.12
C GLU A 4 6.58 6.87 5.30
N GLU A 5 5.78 6.67 4.24
CA GLU A 5 4.67 5.71 4.27
C GLU A 5 5.18 4.27 4.43
N LEU A 6 6.26 3.89 3.73
CA LEU A 6 6.89 2.59 3.92
C LEU A 6 7.45 2.42 5.35
N LYS A 7 8.02 3.47 5.94
CA LYS A 7 8.47 3.45 7.35
C LYS A 7 7.32 3.24 8.33
N LYS A 8 6.11 3.76 8.05
CA LYS A 8 4.91 3.45 8.86
C LYS A 8 4.58 1.96 8.87
N MET A 9 4.91 1.25 7.79
CA MET A 9 4.81 -0.21 7.71
C MET A 9 5.98 -0.95 8.38
N GLY A 10 6.92 -0.24 9.01
CA GLY A 10 8.10 -0.81 9.65
C GLY A 10 9.31 -1.02 8.71
N ALA A 11 9.30 -0.45 7.50
CA ALA A 11 10.47 -0.51 6.62
C ALA A 11 11.65 0.29 7.20
N ASP A 12 12.87 -0.25 7.00
CA ASP A 12 14.11 0.35 7.47
C ASP A 12 14.85 0.95 6.27
N ILE A 13 14.59 2.25 6.07
CA ILE A 13 15.05 3.00 4.91
C ILE A 13 15.66 4.31 5.38
N THR A 14 16.92 4.53 5.03
CA THR A 14 17.62 5.79 5.26
C THR A 14 17.82 6.48 3.92
N VAL A 15 17.49 7.76 3.85
CA VAL A 15 17.65 8.59 2.64
C VAL A 15 18.66 9.67 2.94
N GLU A 16 19.74 9.70 2.15
CA GLU A 16 20.78 10.72 2.20
C GLU A 16 20.94 11.32 0.80
N ASP A 17 20.61 12.61 0.67
CA ASP A 17 20.53 13.33 -0.61
C ASP A 17 19.67 12.59 -1.66
N ARG A 18 20.30 11.97 -2.67
CA ARG A 18 19.65 11.25 -3.78
C ARG A 18 19.76 9.74 -3.66
N VAL A 19 20.30 9.23 -2.55
CA VAL A 19 20.53 7.81 -2.31
C VAL A 19 19.60 7.32 -1.20
N ALA A 20 18.92 6.21 -1.45
CA ALA A 20 18.13 5.51 -0.44
C ALA A 20 18.77 4.15 -0.15
N THR A 21 19.18 3.94 1.10
CA THR A 21 19.68 2.66 1.60
C THR A 21 18.54 1.93 2.27
N ILE A 22 18.25 0.72 1.81
CA ILE A 22 17.17 -0.13 2.31
C ILE A 22 17.80 -1.33 3.03
N LEU A 23 17.54 -1.45 4.32
CA LEU A 23 17.89 -2.63 5.10
C LEU A 23 16.69 -3.57 5.10
N GLY A 24 16.86 -4.76 4.51
CA GLY A 24 15.81 -5.76 4.44
C GLY A 24 15.26 -6.10 5.83
N LYS A 25 13.93 -6.11 5.97
CA LYS A 25 13.23 -6.65 7.13
C LYS A 25 12.54 -7.94 6.73
N GLU A 26 12.31 -8.80 7.72
CA GLU A 26 11.62 -10.08 7.50
C GLU A 26 10.22 -9.84 6.93
N LYS A 27 9.46 -8.90 7.53
CA LYS A 27 8.09 -8.57 7.13
C LYS A 27 7.77 -7.11 7.38
N LEU A 28 6.90 -6.56 6.54
CA LEU A 28 6.23 -5.29 6.77
C LEU A 28 4.93 -5.54 7.56
N GLN A 29 4.42 -4.50 8.22
CA GLN A 29 3.18 -4.54 8.96
C GLN A 29 2.12 -3.67 8.29
N GLY A 30 0.87 -4.12 8.37
CA GLY A 30 -0.30 -3.40 7.89
C GLY A 30 -0.43 -2.06 8.58
N ALA A 31 -0.73 -1.02 7.80
CA ALA A 31 -0.87 0.35 8.29
C ALA A 31 -1.87 1.13 7.42
N THR A 32 -2.36 2.26 7.93
CA THR A 32 -3.07 3.23 7.09
C THR A 32 -2.07 4.17 6.43
N LEU A 33 -2.08 4.20 5.10
CA LEU A 33 -1.13 4.90 4.26
C LEU A 33 -1.86 5.82 3.28
N HIS A 34 -1.13 6.81 2.74
CA HIS A 34 -1.68 7.74 1.74
C HIS A 34 -0.92 7.63 0.42
N ALA A 35 -1.64 7.55 -0.69
CA ALA A 35 -1.03 7.62 -2.01
C ALA A 35 -0.62 9.07 -2.32
N LEU A 36 0.69 9.30 -2.49
CA LEU A 36 1.23 10.65 -2.72
C LEU A 36 1.42 10.98 -4.21
N ASP A 37 1.56 9.95 -5.05
CA ASP A 37 1.65 10.07 -6.50
C ASP A 37 1.27 8.75 -7.19
N LEU A 38 1.27 8.76 -8.52
CA LEU A 38 0.88 7.62 -9.35
C LEU A 38 1.73 6.36 -9.11
N ARG A 39 3.05 6.49 -9.08
CA ARG A 39 3.97 5.34 -8.99
C ARG A 39 4.17 4.93 -7.54
N ALA A 40 4.32 5.90 -6.64
CA ALA A 40 4.39 5.63 -5.21
C ALA A 40 3.15 4.91 -4.71
N GLY A 41 1.95 5.36 -5.12
CA GLY A 41 0.70 4.70 -4.72
C GLY A 41 0.67 3.23 -5.15
N ALA A 42 1.04 2.92 -6.40
CA ALA A 42 1.11 1.54 -6.86
C ALA A 42 2.15 0.72 -6.08
N ALA A 43 3.29 1.31 -5.73
CA ALA A 43 4.31 0.65 -4.90
C ALA A 43 3.78 0.35 -3.47
N LEU A 44 3.02 1.26 -2.87
CA LEU A 44 2.42 1.07 -1.54
C LEU A 44 1.34 -0.02 -1.54
N VAL A 45 0.57 -0.16 -2.63
CA VAL A 45 -0.36 -1.30 -2.79
C VAL A 45 0.41 -2.61 -2.74
N LEU A 46 1.51 -2.72 -3.51
CA LEU A 46 2.33 -3.94 -3.52
C LEU A 46 2.98 -4.20 -2.15
N ALA A 47 3.45 -3.16 -1.47
CA ALA A 47 3.96 -3.28 -0.11
C ALA A 47 2.89 -3.79 0.86
N GLY A 48 1.65 -3.30 0.75
CA GLY A 48 0.51 -3.76 1.53
C GLY A 48 0.16 -5.23 1.29
N LEU A 49 0.23 -5.70 0.04
CA LEU A 49 0.02 -7.11 -0.30
C LEU A 49 1.10 -8.05 0.27
N ALA A 50 2.31 -7.54 0.50
CA ALA A 50 3.42 -8.29 1.09
C ALA A 50 3.52 -8.15 2.62
N ALA A 51 2.72 -7.26 3.22
CA ALA A 51 2.73 -7.01 4.66
C ALA A 51 1.87 -8.01 5.43
N GLU A 52 2.14 -8.16 6.73
CA GLU A 52 1.26 -8.87 7.65
C GLU A 52 0.15 -7.95 8.16
N GLY A 53 -1.05 -8.49 8.30
CA GLY A 53 -2.22 -7.74 8.72
C GLY A 53 -2.87 -6.99 7.56
N ILE A 54 -3.53 -5.87 7.87
CA ILE A 54 -4.35 -5.13 6.90
C ILE A 54 -3.76 -3.74 6.66
N THR A 55 -3.50 -3.46 5.38
CA THR A 55 -3.14 -2.13 4.91
C THR A 55 -4.35 -1.43 4.32
N VAL A 56 -4.59 -0.19 4.75
CA VAL A 56 -5.59 0.69 4.16
C VAL A 56 -4.84 1.79 3.40
N LEU A 57 -5.09 1.90 2.10
CA LEU A 57 -4.47 2.93 1.27
C LEU A 57 -5.51 3.97 0.85
N GLU A 58 -5.32 5.20 1.31
CA GLU A 58 -6.15 6.36 0.99
C GLU A 58 -5.62 7.11 -0.25
N ASP A 59 -6.39 8.07 -0.74
CA ASP A 59 -6.05 8.90 -1.91
C ASP A 59 -5.80 8.12 -3.22
N ILE A 60 -6.54 7.02 -3.42
CA ILE A 60 -6.42 6.15 -4.61
C ILE A 60 -6.59 6.89 -5.96
N GLY A 61 -7.18 8.10 -5.94
CA GLY A 61 -7.31 8.97 -7.11
C GLY A 61 -5.98 9.20 -7.84
N TYR A 62 -4.85 9.25 -7.12
CA TYR A 62 -3.53 9.36 -7.74
C TYR A 62 -3.16 8.15 -8.60
N ILE A 63 -3.49 6.94 -8.14
CA ILE A 63 -3.21 5.69 -8.86
C ILE A 63 -4.10 5.56 -10.10
N ARG A 64 -5.39 5.91 -9.95
CA ARG A 64 -6.40 5.80 -11.03
C ARG A 64 -6.11 6.71 -12.23
N ARG A 65 -5.21 7.70 -12.11
CA ARG A 65 -4.74 8.54 -13.22
C ARG A 65 -3.91 7.79 -14.26
N GLY A 66 -3.33 6.64 -13.91
CA GLY A 66 -2.49 5.86 -14.83
C GLY A 66 -2.67 4.35 -14.74
N TYR A 67 -3.39 3.84 -13.75
CA TYR A 67 -3.74 2.42 -13.64
C TYR A 67 -5.26 2.23 -13.63
N GLU A 68 -5.76 1.70 -14.74
CA GLU A 68 -7.17 1.36 -14.89
C GLU A 68 -7.47 -0.01 -14.28
N PHE A 69 -8.53 -0.07 -13.45
CA PHE A 69 -9.00 -1.29 -12.75
C PHE A 69 -7.87 -2.05 -12.06
N PHE A 70 -6.99 -1.31 -11.38
CA PHE A 70 -5.77 -1.84 -10.78
C PHE A 70 -6.06 -2.97 -9.77
N GLU A 71 -7.05 -2.73 -8.91
CA GLU A 71 -7.55 -3.69 -7.92
C GLU A 71 -8.06 -4.97 -8.59
N LYS A 72 -8.83 -4.87 -9.68
CA LYS A 72 -9.40 -6.04 -10.36
C LYS A 72 -8.31 -6.89 -11.00
N LYS A 73 -7.32 -6.24 -11.61
CA LYS A 73 -6.17 -6.94 -12.21
C LYS A 73 -5.38 -7.71 -11.14
N LEU A 74 -5.17 -7.10 -9.97
CA LEU A 74 -4.50 -7.77 -8.85
C LEU A 74 -5.36 -8.91 -8.26
N MET A 75 -6.66 -8.71 -8.07
CA MET A 75 -7.58 -9.77 -7.65
C MET A 75 -7.55 -10.97 -8.60
N ASN A 76 -7.52 -10.73 -9.92
CA ASN A 76 -7.43 -11.78 -10.93
C ASN A 76 -6.12 -12.58 -10.87
N LEU A 77 -5.07 -12.01 -10.25
CA LEU A 77 -3.81 -12.69 -9.96
C LEU A 77 -3.81 -13.37 -8.58
N GLY A 78 -4.92 -13.30 -7.84
CA GLY A 78 -5.07 -13.92 -6.52
C GLY A 78 -4.84 -12.99 -5.33
N ALA A 79 -4.69 -11.68 -5.54
CA ALA A 79 -4.51 -10.74 -4.43
C ALA A 79 -5.80 -10.59 -3.60
N LYS A 80 -5.69 -10.69 -2.26
CA LYS A 80 -6.76 -10.36 -1.31
C LYS A 80 -6.77 -8.85 -1.07
N ILE A 81 -7.51 -8.11 -1.90
CA ILE A 81 -7.63 -6.65 -1.87
C ILE A 81 -9.05 -6.25 -2.30
N ILE A 82 -9.56 -5.12 -1.83
CA ILE A 82 -10.81 -4.51 -2.31
C ILE A 82 -10.62 -3.00 -2.56
N LEU A 83 -11.48 -2.43 -3.41
CA LEU A 83 -11.64 -0.97 -3.47
C LEU A 83 -12.83 -0.60 -2.58
N ALA A 84 -12.54 -0.13 -1.37
CA ALA A 84 -13.55 0.38 -0.46
C ALA A 84 -13.88 1.85 -0.77
N LYS A 85 -15.16 2.20 -0.69
CA LYS A 85 -15.74 3.54 -0.84
C LYS A 85 -16.25 4.09 0.49
N THR A 86 -16.45 3.23 1.47
CA THR A 86 -16.96 3.57 2.80
C THR A 86 -16.14 2.89 3.89
N GLU A 87 -16.15 3.49 5.08
CA GLU A 87 -15.52 2.91 6.27
C GLU A 87 -16.12 1.54 6.63
N GLU A 88 -17.41 1.34 6.38
CA GLU A 88 -18.10 0.07 6.61
C GLU A 88 -17.52 -1.06 5.75
N GLU A 89 -17.16 -0.77 4.49
CA GLU A 89 -16.52 -1.73 3.60
C GLU A 89 -15.09 -2.08 4.07
N VAL A 90 -14.36 -1.09 4.61
CA VAL A 90 -13.02 -1.31 5.21
C VAL A 90 -13.14 -2.23 6.43
N GLU A 91 -14.10 -1.95 7.31
CA GLU A 91 -14.34 -2.76 8.51
C GLU A 91 -14.84 -4.17 8.18
N ALA A 92 -15.67 -4.32 7.15
CA ALA A 92 -16.09 -5.64 6.67
C ALA A 92 -14.88 -6.47 6.22
N PHE A 93 -13.98 -5.89 5.42
CA PHE A 93 -12.76 -6.56 4.97
C PHE A 93 -11.85 -6.98 6.13
N ARG A 94 -11.69 -6.11 7.14
CA ARG A 94 -10.91 -6.43 8.36
C ARG A 94 -11.46 -7.62 9.13
N ARG A 95 -12.78 -7.85 9.11
CA ARG A 95 -13.42 -8.98 9.81
C ARG A 95 -13.28 -10.30 9.05
N GLU A 96 -13.15 -10.25 7.74
CA GLU A 96 -12.95 -11.41 6.85
C GLU A 96 -11.47 -11.77 6.65
N ALA A 97 -10.56 -10.92 7.15
CA ALA A 97 -9.13 -11.01 6.99
C ALA A 97 -8.52 -12.20 7.72
#